data_AF-A0A1G9WDR7-F1
#
_entry.id   AF-A0A1G9WDR7-F1
#
_cell.length_a   1.000
_cell.length_b   1.000
_cell.length_c   1.000
_cell.angle_alpha   90.00
_cell.angle_beta   90.00
_cell.angle_gamma   90.00
#
_symmetry.space_group_name_H-M   'P 1'
#
loop_
_entity.id
_entity.type
_entity.pdbx_description
1 polymer ?
#
loop_
_entity_poly.entity_id
_entity_poly.type
_entity_poly.pdbx_seq_one_letter_code
_entity_poly.pdbx_strand_id
1 'polypeptide(L)' 'MKKEKIKTIAYWVTTIFGPASFVIGGFLFATHGEQQVAEMNHLGYPLYFITILGIWKFLGAIVTVISRPSRSFFQNI' A
#
# COMPACT_ATOMS: atom_id res chain seq x y z
N MET A 1 25.11 -19.10 -8.55
CA MET A 1 23.81 -19.29 -7.86
C MET A 1 23.40 -18.20 -6.86
N LYS A 2 24.32 -17.47 -6.18
CA LYS A 2 23.93 -16.41 -5.20
C LYS A 2 23.33 -15.13 -5.82
N LYS A 3 23.79 -14.71 -7.01
CA LYS A 3 23.40 -13.43 -7.65
C LYS A 3 21.91 -13.33 -8.01
N GLU A 4 21.30 -14.43 -8.46
CA GLU A 4 19.87 -14.47 -8.84
C GLU A 4 18.93 -14.28 -7.64
N LYS A 5 19.30 -14.82 -6.47
CA LYS A 5 18.53 -14.64 -5.23
C LYS A 5 18.57 -13.19 -4.73
N ILE A 6 19.72 -12.52 -4.87
CA ILE A 6 19.87 -11.11 -4.46
C ILE A 6 19.02 -10.19 -5.35
N LYS A 7 19.03 -10.40 -6.67
CA LYS A 7 18.16 -9.66 -7.60
C LYS A 7 16.69 -9.84 -7.25
N THR A 8 16.29 -11.07 -6.93
CA THR A 8 14.91 -11.38 -6.52
C THR A 8 14.54 -10.64 -5.22
N ILE A 9 15.41 -10.66 -4.21
CA ILE A 9 15.16 -9.95 -2.94
C ILE A 9 15.10 -8.44 -3.14
N ALA A 10 16.04 -7.84 -3.87
CA ALA A 10 16.05 -6.40 -4.16
C ALA A 10 14.79 -5.97 -4.93
N TYR A 11 14.34 -6.79 -5.88
CA TYR A 11 13.08 -6.60 -6.59
C TYR A 11 11.87 -6.64 -5.65
N TRP A 12 11.78 -7.64 -4.75
CA TRP A 12 10.67 -7.71 -3.80
C TRP A 12 10.69 -6.56 -2.80
N VAL A 13 11.87 -6.14 -2.32
CA VAL A 13 12.01 -5.01 -1.41
C VAL A 13 11.53 -3.71 -2.06
N THR A 14 11.97 -3.42 -3.29
CA THR A 14 11.51 -2.24 -4.03
C THR A 14 10.02 -2.30 -4.36
N THR A 15 9.49 -3.49 -4.65
CA THR A 15 8.07 -3.70 -4.94
C THR A 15 7.18 -3.53 -3.70
N ILE A 16 7.63 -3.96 -2.52
CA ILE A 16 6.87 -3.84 -1.26
C ILE A 16 6.99 -2.44 -0.63
N PHE A 17 8.06 -1.70 -0.94
CA PHE A 17 8.30 -0.37 -0.36
C PHE A 17 7.16 0.62 -0.64
N GLY A 18 6.61 0.61 -1.86
CA GLY A 18 5.43 1.41 -2.23
C GLY A 18 4.19 1.08 -1.39
N PRO A 19 3.66 -0.16 -1.46
CA PRO A 19 2.45 -0.55 -0.74
C PRO A 19 2.62 -0.54 0.79
N ALA A 20 3.84 -0.62 1.33
CA ALA A 20 4.07 -0.45 2.76
C ALA A 20 3.52 0.90 3.30
N SER A 21 3.66 1.98 2.52
CA SER A 21 3.09 3.29 2.88
C SER A 21 1.55 3.27 2.91
N PHE A 22 0.93 2.52 1.99
CA PHE A 22 -0.53 2.32 1.95
C PHE A 22 -1.03 1.48 3.12
N VAL A 23 -0.26 0.50 3.58
CA VAL A 23 -0.61 -0.31 4.76
C VAL A 23 -0.57 0.52 6.03
N ILE A 24 0.48 1.32 6.24
CA ILE A 24 0.60 2.20 7.42
C ILE A 24 -0.55 3.23 7.41
N GLY A 25 -0.78 3.89 6.27
CA GLY A 25 -1.91 4.81 6.14
C GLY A 25 -3.26 4.12 6.32
N GLY A 26 -3.46 2.95 5.70
CA GLY A 26 -4.70 2.18 5.82
C GLY A 26 -4.99 1.73 7.25
N PHE A 27 -3.95 1.34 7.99
CA PHE A 27 -4.05 0.97 9.40
C PHE A 27 -4.46 2.16 10.27
N LEU A 28 -3.81 3.32 10.11
CA LEU A 28 -4.15 4.54 10.87
C LEU A 28 -5.60 4.99 10.63
N PHE A 29 -6.03 4.95 9.37
CA PHE A 29 -7.42 5.22 9.00
C PHE A 29 -8.36 4.14 9.60
N ALA A 30 -8.02 2.85 9.50
CA ALA A 30 -8.86 1.78 10.04
C ALA A 30 -8.98 1.84 11.58
N THR A 31 -7.93 2.24 12.29
CA THR A 31 -7.94 2.40 13.75
C THR A 31 -8.61 3.69 14.22
N HIS A 32 -9.14 4.51 13.30
CA HIS A 32 -9.75 5.80 13.63
C HIS A 32 -8.83 6.66 14.50
N GLY A 33 -7.56 6.80 14.10
CA GLY A 33 -6.62 7.61 14.85
C GLY A 33 -7.18 9.01 15.08
N GLU A 34 -7.02 9.55 16.29
CA GLU A 34 -7.65 10.81 16.72
C GLU A 34 -7.41 11.95 15.73
N GLN A 35 -6.22 11.99 15.12
CA GLN A 35 -5.89 12.96 14.08
C GLN A 35 -6.71 12.78 12.79
N GLN A 36 -6.96 11.56 12.32
CA GLN A 36 -7.79 11.33 11.13
C GLN A 36 -9.27 11.63 11.39
N VAL A 37 -9.75 11.32 12.60
CA VAL A 37 -11.12 11.65 13.03
C VAL A 37 -11.29 13.16 13.18
N ALA A 38 -10.30 13.85 13.76
CA ALA A 38 -10.30 15.30 13.88
C ALA A 38 -10.25 15.97 12.50
N GLU A 39 -9.44 15.48 11.57
CA GLU A 39 -9.40 15.96 10.18
C GLU A 39 -10.76 15.76 9.49
N MET A 40 -11.36 14.56 9.56
CA MET A 40 -12.68 14.35 8.94
C MET A 40 -13.76 15.22 9.57
N ASN A 41 -13.77 15.39 10.89
CA ASN A 41 -14.69 16.31 11.56
C ASN A 41 -14.43 17.77 11.18
N HIS A 42 -13.16 18.19 11.03
CA HIS A 42 -12.80 19.52 10.55
C HIS A 42 -13.34 19.76 9.14
N LEU A 43 -13.22 18.78 8.26
CA LEU A 43 -13.77 18.82 6.91
C LEU A 43 -15.30 18.66 6.86
N GLY A 44 -15.95 18.34 7.99
CA GLY A 44 -17.39 18.07 8.06
C GLY A 44 -17.80 16.73 7.44
N TYR A 45 -16.85 15.81 7.20
CA TYR A 45 -17.13 14.49 6.68
C TYR A 45 -17.48 13.50 7.79
N PRO A 46 -18.50 12.64 7.58
CA PRO A 46 -18.87 11.63 8.56
C PRO A 46 -17.81 10.53 8.73
N LEU A 47 -17.77 9.88 9.89
CA LEU A 47 -16.77 8.85 10.23
C LEU A 47 -16.67 7.69 9.22
N TYR A 48 -17.77 7.34 8.54
CA TYR A 48 -17.77 6.24 7.57
C TYR A 48 -16.81 6.47 6.39
N PHE A 49 -16.45 7.73 6.09
CA PHE A 49 -15.46 8.06 5.07
C PHE A 49 -14.09 7.49 5.42
N ILE A 50 -13.71 7.50 6.69
CA ILE A 50 -12.45 6.95 7.18
C ILE A 50 -12.40 5.45 6.92
N THR A 51 -13.52 4.75 7.16
CA THR A 51 -13.63 3.31 6.92
C THR A 51 -13.51 2.98 5.42
N ILE A 52 -14.19 3.75 4.55
CA ILE A 52 -14.10 3.59 3.09
C ILE A 52 -12.66 3.81 2.61
N LEU A 53 -12.00 4.87 3.08
CA LEU A 53 -10.61 5.17 2.74
C LEU A 53 -9.63 4.10 3.26
N GLY A 54 -9.87 3.56 4.46
CA GLY A 54 -9.11 2.44 5.01
C GLY A 54 -9.20 1.22 4.09
N ILE A 55 -10.42 0.78 3.74
CA ILE A 55 -10.66 -0.36 2.84
C ILE A 55 -10.03 -0.13 1.46
N TRP A 56 -10.16 1.07 0.91
CA TRP A 56 -9.57 1.42 -0.38
C TRP A 56 -8.04 1.33 -0.37
N LYS A 57 -7.39 1.74 0.72
CA LYS A 57 -5.93 1.62 0.87
C LYS A 57 -5.48 0.16 0.94
N PHE A 58 -6.25 -0.72 1.59
CA PHE A 58 -5.98 -2.16 1.56
C PHE A 58 -6.14 -2.75 0.16
N LEU A 59 -7.20 -2.38 -0.56
CA LEU A 59 -7.39 -2.77 -1.97
C LEU A 59 -6.23 -2.29 -2.85
N GLY A 60 -5.79 -1.04 -2.68
CA GLY A 60 -4.63 -0.48 -3.39
C GLY A 60 -3.32 -1.22 -3.08
N ALA A 61 -3.11 -1.62 -1.82
CA ALA A 61 -1.96 -2.43 -1.44
C ALA A 61 -2.01 -3.82 -2.08
N ILE A 62 -3.18 -4.47 -2.08
CA ILE A 62 -3.39 -5.77 -2.73
C ILE A 62 -3.14 -5.67 -4.24
N VAL A 63 -3.71 -4.66 -4.91
CA VAL A 63 -3.50 -4.42 -6.34
C VAL A 63 -2.02 -4.18 -6.64
N THR A 64 -1.30 -3.44 -5.80
CA THR A 64 0.13 -3.18 -6.00
C THR A 64 0.97 -4.45 -5.86
N VAL A 65 0.64 -5.32 -4.90
CA VAL A 65 1.32 -6.62 -4.71
C VAL A 65 0.96 -7.61 -5.82
N ILE A 66 -0.30 -7.63 -6.27
CA ILE A 66 -0.79 -8.47 -7.38
C ILE A 66 -0.27 -7.97 -8.72
N SER A 67 -0.07 -6.65 -8.87
CA SER A 67 0.58 -6.00 -10.00
C SER A 67 2.07 -6.31 -10.01
N ARG A 68 2.36 -7.61 -10.10
CA ARG A 68 3.63 -8.16 -10.50
C ARG A 68 3.87 -7.67 -11.93
N PRO A 69 4.90 -6.85 -12.22
CA PRO A 69 5.38 -6.73 -13.58
C PRO A 69 5.67 -8.15 -14.06
N SER A 70 4.91 -8.56 -15.08
CA SER A 70 5.10 -9.80 -15.80
C SER A 70 6.60 -9.98 -16.04
N ARG A 71 7.13 -11.16 -15.71
CA ARG A 71 8.54 -11.55 -15.90
C ARG A 71 9.08 -11.25 -17.31
N SER A 72 8.21 -10.94 -18.28
CA SER A 72 8.53 -10.49 -19.63
C SER A 72 9.16 -9.09 -19.72
N PHE A 73 8.94 -8.18 -18.77
CA PHE A 73 9.49 -6.81 -18.86
C PHE A 73 11.01 -6.77 -18.64
N PHE A 74 11.55 -7.68 -17.82
CA PHE A 74 12.98 -7.76 -17.51
C PHE A 74 13.79 -8.65 -18.49
N GLN A 75 13.17 -9.29 -19.47
CA GLN A 75 13.88 -10.04 -20.52
C GLN A 75 14.23 -9.16 -21.74
N ASN A 76 13.68 -7.96 -21.85
CA ASN A 76 13.87 -7.05 -22.99
C ASN A 76 14.69 -5.78 -22.67
N ILE A 77 15.44 -5.77 -21.55
CA ILE A 77 16.43 -4.74 -21.18
C ILE A 77 17.74 -5.46 -20.89
#